data_AF-A0A1T4MGG5-F1
#
_entry.id   AF-A0A1T4MGG5-F1
#
_cell.length_a   1.000
_cell.length_b   1.000
_cell.length_c   1.000
_cell.angle_alpha   90.00
_cell.angle_beta   90.00
_cell.angle_gamma   90.00
#
_symmetry.space_group_name_H-M   'P 1'
#
loop_
_entity.id
_entity.type
_entity.pdbx_description
1 polymer ?
#
loop_
_entity_poly.entity_id
_entity_poly.type
_entity_poly.pdbx_seq_one_letter_code
_entity_poly.pdbx_strand_id
1 'polypeptide(L)'
;MKNHHIPTLALLLACSVSWLTACGATEQPAAALQEAGDTIGTRMEEASKEIKHELENENISLSSDDKKAPDAELTPDGRLLIDGKEVALDAQQRALMLDYRKRIAEVAMAGADIGMEAAGMAGDVLGNVAKGLLNGNMDEMEARIEEEAAGIAASAKVLCERLPALLAAQQAAAAAVPEFAPYASMTQSDVDDCHVEMN
;
A
#
# COMPACT_ATOMS: atom_id res chain seq x y z
N MET A 1 -67.02 2.23 -36.64
CA MET A 1 -66.83 1.03 -37.50
C MET A 1 -65.39 0.55 -37.35
N LYS A 2 -65.21 -0.67 -36.80
CA LYS A 2 -64.13 -1.68 -37.02
C LYS A 2 -62.67 -1.21 -36.87
N ASN A 3 -61.99 -1.49 -35.75
CA ASN A 3 -61.22 -2.71 -35.40
C ASN A 3 -60.24 -3.21 -36.48
N HIS A 4 -58.93 -3.22 -36.19
CA HIS A 4 -57.94 -4.32 -36.33
C HIS A 4 -56.50 -3.76 -36.29
N HIS A 5 -55.46 -4.40 -35.76
CA HIS A 5 -55.22 -5.50 -34.82
C HIS A 5 -53.70 -5.46 -34.53
N ILE A 6 -53.28 -5.69 -33.29
CA ILE A 6 -51.87 -5.91 -32.89
C ILE A 6 -51.47 -7.34 -33.29
N PRO A 7 -50.25 -7.57 -33.81
CA PRO A 7 -49.59 -8.85 -33.63
C PRO A 7 -48.29 -8.70 -32.83
N THR A 8 -48.30 -9.39 -31.70
CA THR A 8 -47.19 -9.89 -30.90
C THR A 8 -46.11 -10.53 -31.77
N LEU A 9 -44.86 -10.08 -31.67
CA LEU A 9 -43.71 -10.81 -32.20
C LEU A 9 -42.97 -11.48 -31.03
N ALA A 10 -42.98 -12.81 -31.05
CA ALA A 10 -42.43 -13.68 -30.04
C ALA A 10 -40.89 -13.60 -29.99
N LEU A 11 -40.39 -13.58 -28.76
CA LEU A 11 -38.99 -13.74 -28.39
C LEU A 11 -38.57 -15.20 -28.67
N LEU A 12 -37.75 -15.43 -29.70
CA LEU A 12 -37.11 -16.72 -29.96
C LEU A 12 -35.65 -16.65 -29.51
N LEU A 13 -35.39 -17.21 -28.32
CA LEU A 13 -34.08 -17.66 -27.86
C LEU A 13 -33.63 -18.80 -28.79
N ALA A 14 -32.64 -18.55 -29.65
CA ALA A 14 -31.99 -19.59 -30.45
C ALA A 14 -30.51 -19.67 -30.06
N CYS A 15 -30.16 -20.78 -29.43
CA CYS A 15 -28.80 -21.22 -29.17
C CYS A 15 -27.93 -21.16 -30.42
N SER A 16 -26.81 -20.44 -30.34
CA SER A 16 -25.68 -20.57 -31.28
C SER A 16 -24.40 -20.85 -30.50
N VAL A 17 -24.36 -22.01 -29.84
CA VAL A 17 -23.12 -22.65 -29.36
C VAL A 17 -22.52 -23.41 -30.54
N SER A 18 -21.73 -22.76 -31.40
CA SER A 18 -21.04 -23.47 -32.49
C SER A 18 -19.79 -22.77 -33.04
N TRP A 19 -18.90 -22.24 -32.20
CA TRP A 19 -17.51 -21.97 -32.63
C TRP A 19 -16.53 -22.14 -31.46
N LEU A 20 -16.32 -23.38 -31.00
CA LEU A 20 -15.12 -23.75 -30.24
C LEU A 20 -14.60 -25.10 -30.72
N THR A 21 -13.78 -25.09 -31.77
CA THR A 21 -12.75 -26.11 -32.01
C THR A 21 -11.65 -25.50 -32.90
N ALA A 22 -10.60 -24.95 -32.26
CA ALA A 22 -9.22 -24.94 -32.74
C ALA A 22 -8.36 -23.94 -31.93
N CYS A 23 -7.97 -24.34 -30.71
CA CYS A 23 -6.59 -24.14 -30.29
C CYS A 23 -6.24 -25.27 -29.34
N GLY A 24 -5.58 -26.30 -29.89
CA GLY A 24 -4.82 -27.25 -29.10
C GLY A 24 -3.60 -26.53 -28.56
N ALA A 25 -3.79 -25.84 -27.44
CA ALA A 25 -2.76 -25.50 -26.50
C ALA A 25 -3.36 -25.88 -25.14
N THR A 26 -3.04 -27.07 -24.67
CA THR A 26 -3.06 -27.38 -23.23
C THR A 26 -1.98 -26.53 -22.56
N GLU A 27 -2.12 -25.20 -22.61
CA GLU A 27 -1.35 -24.29 -21.80
C GLU A 27 -2.09 -24.20 -20.48
N GLN A 28 -1.52 -24.92 -19.53
CA GLN A 28 -2.07 -25.14 -18.21
C GLN A 28 -2.37 -23.78 -17.56
N PRO A 29 -3.61 -23.50 -17.12
CA PRO A 29 -3.94 -22.26 -16.42
C PRO A 29 -3.03 -22.05 -15.19
N ALA A 30 -2.51 -23.13 -14.61
CA ALA A 30 -1.54 -23.10 -13.52
C ALA A 30 -0.18 -22.47 -13.90
N ALA A 31 0.32 -22.63 -15.13
CA ALA A 31 1.59 -22.05 -15.56
C ALA A 31 1.47 -20.54 -15.80
N ALA A 32 0.38 -20.10 -16.43
CA ALA A 32 0.10 -18.67 -16.63
C ALA A 32 -0.15 -17.92 -15.31
N LEU A 33 -0.79 -18.57 -14.33
CA LEU A 33 -0.99 -18.01 -12.99
C LEU A 33 0.29 -17.97 -12.16
N GLN A 34 1.19 -18.94 -12.34
CA GLN A 34 2.49 -18.95 -11.67
C GLN A 34 3.42 -17.88 -12.24
N GLU A 35 3.43 -17.70 -13.57
CA GLU A 35 4.17 -16.60 -14.21
C GLU A 35 3.59 -15.23 -13.80
N ALA A 36 2.27 -15.13 -13.64
CA ALA A 36 1.63 -13.94 -13.06
C ALA A 36 2.06 -13.69 -11.60
N GLY A 37 2.22 -14.73 -10.79
CA GLY A 37 2.75 -14.61 -9.41
C GLY A 37 4.21 -14.15 -9.37
N ASP A 38 5.09 -14.77 -10.18
CA ASP A 38 6.51 -14.42 -10.25
C ASP A 38 6.75 -12.98 -10.76
N THR A 39 5.93 -12.52 -11.71
CA THR A 39 5.98 -11.14 -12.20
C THR A 39 5.48 -10.14 -11.16
N ILE A 40 4.52 -10.50 -10.31
CA ILE A 40 4.10 -9.68 -9.17
C ILE A 40 5.24 -9.55 -8.15
N GLY A 41 5.87 -10.67 -7.76
CA GLY A 41 6.98 -10.65 -6.80
C GLY A 41 8.15 -9.78 -7.26
N THR A 42 8.52 -9.88 -8.54
CA THR A 42 9.60 -9.04 -9.12
C THR A 42 9.25 -7.55 -9.07
N ARG A 43 8.01 -7.18 -9.43
CA ARG A 43 7.55 -5.78 -9.39
C ARG A 43 7.49 -5.23 -7.98
N MET A 44 7.15 -6.06 -6.99
CA MET A 44 7.15 -5.65 -5.58
C MET A 44 8.58 -5.38 -5.09
N GLU A 45 9.55 -6.23 -5.43
CA GLU A 45 10.96 -5.99 -5.10
C GLU A 45 11.50 -4.71 -5.75
N GLU A 46 11.16 -4.46 -7.02
CA GLU A 46 11.48 -3.20 -7.71
C GLU A 46 10.86 -1.99 -7.01
N ALA A 47 9.58 -2.07 -6.63
CA ALA A 47 8.89 -1.00 -5.92
C ALA A 47 9.52 -0.70 -4.55
N SER A 48 9.93 -1.73 -3.79
CA SER A 48 10.63 -1.53 -2.51
C SER A 48 12.00 -0.87 -2.70
N LYS A 49 12.76 -1.27 -3.73
CA LYS A 49 14.02 -0.60 -4.09
C LYS A 49 13.80 0.85 -4.47
N GLU A 50 12.72 1.15 -5.21
CA GLU A 50 12.37 2.51 -5.59
C GLU A 50 11.99 3.36 -4.38
N ILE A 51 11.11 2.86 -3.49
CA ILE A 51 10.75 3.55 -2.24
C ILE A 51 12.00 3.86 -1.41
N LYS A 52 12.90 2.88 -1.29
CA LYS A 52 14.18 3.10 -0.60
C LYS A 52 15.02 4.18 -1.30
N HIS A 53 15.10 4.13 -2.62
CA HIS A 53 15.85 5.11 -3.41
C HIS A 53 15.30 6.53 -3.23
N GLU A 54 13.98 6.71 -3.31
CA GLU A 54 13.30 7.98 -3.09
C GLU A 54 13.53 8.50 -1.66
N LEU A 55 13.37 7.64 -0.64
CA LEU A 55 13.62 8.02 0.76
C LEU A 55 15.08 8.39 1.04
N GLU A 56 16.04 7.85 0.29
CA GLU A 56 17.46 8.18 0.44
C GLU A 56 17.85 9.45 -0.33
N ASN A 57 17.24 9.71 -1.48
CA ASN A 57 17.76 10.69 -2.46
C ASN A 57 16.82 11.86 -2.75
N GLU A 58 15.53 11.76 -2.44
CA GLU A 58 14.53 12.76 -2.77
C GLU A 58 13.98 13.51 -1.55
N ASN A 59 13.32 14.64 -1.78
CA ASN A 59 12.67 15.38 -0.72
C ASN A 59 11.39 14.65 -0.26
N ILE A 60 11.15 14.60 1.05
CA ILE A 60 9.88 14.11 1.60
C ILE A 60 8.92 15.29 1.67
N SER A 61 7.79 15.18 0.99
CA SER A 61 6.70 16.16 1.12
C SER A 61 6.06 16.04 2.51
N LEU A 62 5.81 17.20 3.14
CA LEU A 62 5.20 17.30 4.45
C LEU A 62 3.76 17.79 4.32
N SER A 63 2.80 17.01 4.80
CA SER A 63 1.40 17.41 4.87
C SER A 63 1.12 18.30 6.08
N SER A 64 0.13 19.18 5.94
CA SER A 64 -0.40 20.02 7.03
C SER A 64 -1.93 19.91 7.07
N ASP A 65 -2.50 19.92 8.27
CA ASP A 65 -3.95 19.95 8.47
C ASP A 65 -4.54 21.33 8.12
N ASP A 66 -3.72 22.39 8.18
CA ASP A 66 -4.09 23.68 7.63
C ASP A 66 -3.96 23.63 6.10
N LYS A 67 -5.10 23.63 5.41
CA LYS A 67 -5.20 23.65 3.93
C LYS A 67 -4.62 24.92 3.29
N LYS A 68 -4.30 25.94 4.08
CA LYS A 68 -3.65 27.17 3.62
C LYS A 68 -2.14 27.16 3.87
N ALA A 69 -1.62 26.17 4.59
CA ALA A 69 -0.20 26.03 4.74
C ALA A 69 0.44 25.86 3.35
N PRO A 70 1.55 26.56 3.07
CA PRO A 70 2.29 26.36 1.83
C PRO A 70 2.86 24.94 1.77
N ASP A 71 3.24 24.49 0.57
CA ASP A 71 3.94 23.21 0.43
C ASP A 71 5.24 23.23 1.23
N ALA A 72 5.51 22.14 1.94
CA ALA A 72 6.78 21.96 2.64
C ALA A 72 7.42 20.63 2.30
N GLU A 73 8.74 20.65 2.34
CA GLU A 73 9.58 19.53 1.98
C GLU A 73 10.73 19.41 2.98
N LEU A 74 11.06 18.18 3.32
CA LEU A 74 12.23 17.83 4.10
C LEU A 74 13.25 17.19 3.17
N THR A 75 14.43 17.78 3.03
CA THR A 75 15.46 17.26 2.11
C THR A 75 16.20 16.05 2.69
N PRO A 76 16.90 15.24 1.87
CA PRO A 76 17.75 14.14 2.34
C PRO A 76 18.80 14.55 3.39
N ASP A 77 19.29 15.79 3.28
CA ASP A 77 20.30 16.33 4.16
C ASP A 77 19.71 17.07 5.38
N GLY A 78 18.38 17.06 5.56
CA GLY A 78 17.71 17.56 6.76
C GLY A 78 17.40 19.05 6.75
N ARG A 79 17.36 19.66 5.57
CA ARG A 79 16.89 21.04 5.41
C ARG A 79 15.38 21.05 5.29
N LEU A 80 14.76 22.09 5.83
CA LEU A 80 13.33 22.34 5.69
C LEU A 80 13.13 23.39 4.60
N LEU A 81 12.37 23.04 3.57
CA LEU A 81 11.92 23.95 2.53
C LEU A 81 10.44 24.24 2.74
N ILE A 82 10.04 25.50 2.69
CA ILE A 82 8.65 25.95 2.73
C ILE A 82 8.41 26.88 1.55
N ASP A 83 7.43 26.59 0.71
CA ASP A 83 7.20 27.31 -0.56
C ASP A 83 8.50 27.34 -1.42
N GLY A 84 9.22 26.22 -1.43
CA GLY A 84 10.52 26.07 -2.11
C GLY A 84 11.67 26.89 -1.51
N LYS A 85 11.48 27.56 -0.37
CA LYS A 85 12.50 28.40 0.29
C LYS A 85 13.05 27.70 1.52
N GLU A 86 14.36 27.68 1.64
CA GLU A 86 15.04 27.09 2.80
C GLU A 86 14.81 27.92 4.06
N VAL A 87 14.34 27.26 5.12
CA VAL A 87 14.27 27.82 6.48
C VAL A 87 15.68 27.81 7.07
N ALA A 88 16.09 28.91 7.70
CA ALA A 88 17.39 28.99 8.35
C ALA A 88 17.41 28.12 9.60
N LEU A 89 18.16 27.01 9.55
CA LEU A 89 18.35 26.08 10.67
C LEU A 89 19.78 26.16 11.21
N ASP A 90 19.93 26.12 12.53
CA ASP A 90 21.21 25.81 13.14
C ASP A 90 21.53 24.31 13.10
N ALA A 91 22.71 23.93 13.60
CA ALA A 91 23.16 22.54 13.60
C ALA A 91 22.27 21.60 14.45
N GLN A 92 21.72 22.10 15.55
CA GLN A 92 20.85 21.31 16.43
C GLN A 92 19.47 21.12 15.79
N GLN A 93 18.90 22.18 15.23
CA GLN A 93 17.63 22.13 14.51
C GLN A 93 17.72 21.20 13.29
N ARG A 94 18.80 21.29 12.49
CA ARG A 94 19.03 20.40 11.35
C ARG A 94 19.18 18.94 11.78
N ALA A 95 19.80 18.67 12.93
CA ALA A 95 19.89 17.32 13.47
C ALA A 95 18.52 16.76 13.89
N LEU A 96 17.63 17.59 14.46
CA LEU A 96 16.27 17.18 14.81
C LEU A 96 15.42 16.88 13.56
N MET A 97 15.53 17.72 12.51
CA MET A 97 14.88 17.45 11.23
C MET A 97 15.38 16.15 10.57
N LEU A 98 16.67 15.84 10.69
CA LEU A 98 17.23 14.56 10.22
C LEU A 98 16.69 13.36 11.02
N ASP A 99 16.58 13.46 12.36
CA ASP A 99 16.00 12.37 13.16
C ASP A 99 14.54 12.14 12.78
N TYR A 100 13.76 13.21 12.63
CA TYR A 100 12.38 13.11 12.16
C TYR A 100 12.28 12.46 10.78
N ARG A 101 13.10 12.90 9.81
CA ARG A 101 13.17 12.29 8.48
C ARG A 101 13.44 10.79 8.54
N LYS A 102 14.44 10.41 9.34
CA LYS A 102 14.84 9.00 9.50
C LYS A 102 13.68 8.16 10.00
N ARG A 103 12.90 8.66 10.96
CA ARG A 103 11.75 7.93 11.50
C ARG A 103 10.60 7.82 10.51
N ILE A 104 10.35 8.84 9.68
CA ILE A 104 9.41 8.72 8.56
C ILE A 104 9.85 7.59 7.63
N ALA A 105 11.13 7.55 7.25
CA ALA A 105 11.67 6.51 6.38
C ALA A 105 11.55 5.10 7.01
N GLU A 106 11.80 4.96 8.31
CA GLU A 106 11.63 3.69 9.03
C GLU A 106 10.18 3.18 9.02
N VAL A 107 9.20 4.08 9.14
CA VAL A 107 7.76 3.74 9.07
C VAL A 107 7.35 3.44 7.64
N ALA A 108 7.77 4.25 6.67
CA ALA A 108 7.47 4.06 5.25
C ALA A 108 8.01 2.73 4.72
N MET A 109 9.26 2.38 5.05
CA MET A 109 9.86 1.10 4.67
C MET A 109 9.11 -0.09 5.29
N ALA A 110 8.76 -0.01 6.57
CA ALA A 110 8.00 -1.08 7.22
C ALA A 110 6.58 -1.21 6.62
N GLY A 111 5.93 -0.10 6.26
CA GLY A 111 4.66 -0.12 5.53
C GLY A 111 4.78 -0.74 4.12
N ALA A 112 5.87 -0.46 3.40
CA ALA A 112 6.16 -1.08 2.11
C ALA A 112 6.34 -2.60 2.26
N ASP A 113 7.11 -3.04 3.27
CA ASP A 113 7.33 -4.47 3.55
C ASP A 113 6.00 -5.20 3.83
N ILE A 114 5.14 -4.63 4.68
CA ILE A 114 3.79 -5.16 4.96
C ILE A 114 2.95 -5.22 3.67
N GLY A 115 2.99 -4.18 2.85
CA GLY A 115 2.27 -4.12 1.58
C GLY A 115 2.72 -5.21 0.60
N MET A 116 4.02 -5.51 0.57
CA MET A 116 4.56 -6.61 -0.23
C MET A 116 4.14 -7.98 0.29
N GLU A 117 4.13 -8.19 1.61
CA GLU A 117 3.61 -9.42 2.23
C GLU A 117 2.13 -9.64 1.86
N ALA A 118 1.31 -8.58 1.94
CA ALA A 118 -0.10 -8.63 1.57
C ALA A 118 -0.33 -8.87 0.07
N ALA A 119 0.49 -8.26 -0.79
CA ALA A 119 0.43 -8.49 -2.23
C ALA A 119 0.85 -9.92 -2.61
N GLY A 120 1.88 -10.45 -1.93
CA GLY A 120 2.33 -11.83 -2.08
C GLY A 120 1.23 -12.84 -1.73
N MET A 121 0.60 -12.66 -0.56
CA MET A 121 -0.56 -13.45 -0.14
C MET A 121 -1.69 -13.41 -1.18
N ALA A 122 -2.04 -12.22 -1.69
CA ALA A 122 -3.08 -12.09 -2.71
C ALA A 122 -2.74 -12.83 -4.02
N GLY A 123 -1.47 -12.79 -4.43
CA GLY A 123 -0.96 -13.57 -5.57
C GLY A 123 -1.10 -15.07 -5.35
N ASP A 124 -0.71 -15.56 -4.17
CA ASP A 124 -0.80 -16.97 -3.78
C ASP A 124 -2.25 -17.46 -3.71
N VAL A 125 -3.18 -16.65 -3.19
CA VAL A 125 -4.61 -16.99 -3.19
C VAL A 125 -5.12 -17.18 -4.62
N LEU A 126 -4.83 -16.26 -5.54
CA LEU A 126 -5.26 -16.37 -6.94
C LEU A 126 -4.66 -17.60 -7.63
N GLY A 127 -3.38 -17.88 -7.38
CA GLY A 127 -2.71 -19.06 -7.92
C GLY A 127 -3.25 -20.37 -7.35
N ASN A 128 -3.57 -20.41 -6.06
CA ASN A 128 -4.03 -21.60 -5.38
C ASN A 128 -5.53 -21.87 -5.60
N VAL A 129 -6.40 -20.87 -5.77
CA VAL A 129 -7.83 -21.08 -6.11
C VAL A 129 -7.97 -21.85 -7.42
N ALA A 130 -7.15 -21.52 -8.41
CA ALA A 130 -7.12 -22.27 -9.66
C ALA A 130 -6.66 -23.73 -9.48
N LYS A 131 -5.72 -24.00 -8.56
CA LYS A 131 -5.28 -25.36 -8.23
C LYS A 131 -6.29 -26.12 -7.37
N GLY A 132 -6.95 -25.46 -6.41
CA GLY A 132 -7.93 -26.04 -5.49
C GLY A 132 -9.19 -26.53 -6.21
N LEU A 133 -9.66 -25.79 -7.23
CA LEU A 133 -10.76 -26.24 -8.10
C LEU A 133 -10.41 -27.50 -8.90
N LEU A 134 -9.12 -27.73 -9.17
CA LEU A 134 -8.65 -28.91 -9.89
C LEU A 134 -8.39 -30.11 -8.96
N ASN A 135 -7.92 -29.85 -7.73
CA ASN A 135 -7.38 -30.88 -6.84
C ASN A 135 -8.26 -31.20 -5.61
N GLY A 136 -9.24 -30.35 -5.25
CA GLY A 136 -10.16 -30.58 -4.14
C GLY A 136 -9.63 -30.26 -2.74
N ASN A 137 -8.53 -29.52 -2.60
CA ASN A 137 -7.82 -29.28 -1.33
C ASN A 137 -8.13 -27.91 -0.69
N MET A 138 -9.40 -27.50 -0.64
CA MET A 138 -9.76 -26.14 -0.19
C MET A 138 -9.42 -25.88 1.30
N ASP A 139 -9.56 -26.87 2.17
CA ASP A 139 -9.32 -26.70 3.62
C ASP A 139 -7.86 -26.36 3.96
N GLU A 140 -6.89 -26.96 3.24
CA GLU A 140 -5.46 -26.66 3.40
C GLU A 140 -5.12 -25.24 2.94
N MET A 141 -5.83 -24.75 1.92
CA MET A 141 -5.66 -23.38 1.44
C MET A 141 -6.19 -22.36 2.44
N GLU A 142 -7.35 -22.60 3.04
CA GLU A 142 -7.93 -21.72 4.05
C GLU A 142 -6.98 -21.56 5.25
N ALA A 143 -6.42 -22.67 5.76
CA ALA A 143 -5.45 -22.63 6.85
C ALA A 143 -4.18 -21.81 6.51
N ARG A 144 -3.66 -21.93 5.28
CA ARG A 144 -2.52 -21.13 4.83
C ARG A 144 -2.84 -19.64 4.71
N ILE A 145 -4.03 -19.30 4.21
CA ILE A 145 -4.50 -17.91 4.08
C ILE A 145 -4.61 -17.28 5.47
N GLU A 146 -5.15 -18.01 6.45
CA GLU A 146 -5.22 -17.55 7.83
C GLU A 146 -3.83 -17.32 8.44
N GLU A 147 -2.88 -18.22 8.17
CA GLU A 147 -1.49 -18.08 8.63
C GLU A 147 -0.80 -16.85 8.02
N GLU A 148 -0.90 -16.67 6.70
CA GLU A 148 -0.33 -15.51 5.99
C GLU A 148 -0.95 -14.19 6.48
N ALA A 149 -2.27 -14.15 6.68
CA ALA A 149 -2.96 -13.00 7.26
C ALA A 149 -2.49 -12.69 8.70
N ALA A 150 -2.30 -13.72 9.53
CA ALA A 150 -1.80 -13.57 10.89
C ALA A 150 -0.37 -13.03 10.90
N GLY A 151 0.46 -13.44 9.95
CA GLY A 151 1.81 -12.89 9.73
C GLY A 151 1.79 -11.40 9.41
N ILE A 152 0.98 -10.98 8.43
CA ILE A 152 0.81 -9.57 8.05
C ILE A 152 0.32 -8.73 9.24
N ALA A 153 -0.64 -9.26 10.01
CA ALA A 153 -1.12 -8.60 11.22
C ALA A 153 -0.02 -8.45 12.29
N ALA A 154 0.88 -9.42 12.43
CA ALA A 154 2.03 -9.30 13.32
C ALA A 154 3.03 -8.24 12.82
N SER A 155 3.31 -8.20 11.52
CA SER A 155 4.17 -7.16 10.92
C SER A 155 3.60 -5.75 11.15
N ALA A 156 2.29 -5.58 11.00
CA ALA A 156 1.61 -4.31 11.27
C ALA A 156 1.65 -3.92 12.77
N LYS A 157 1.61 -4.87 13.71
CA LYS A 157 1.85 -4.56 15.14
C LYS A 157 3.24 -4.00 15.38
N VAL A 158 4.26 -4.59 14.76
CA VAL A 158 5.65 -4.11 14.85
C VAL A 158 5.80 -2.73 14.21
N LEU A 159 5.05 -2.40 13.16
CA LEU A 159 4.98 -1.04 12.62
C LEU A 159 4.43 -0.05 13.65
N CYS A 160 3.33 -0.37 14.33
CA CYS A 160 2.76 0.50 15.36
C CYS A 160 3.76 0.82 16.48
N GLU A 161 4.64 -0.12 16.85
CA GLU A 161 5.70 0.09 17.86
C GLU A 161 6.72 1.19 17.46
N ARG A 162 6.79 1.56 16.17
CA ARG A 162 7.67 2.64 15.68
C ARG A 162 7.06 4.03 15.82
N LEU A 163 5.73 4.11 15.88
CA LEU A 163 4.99 5.38 15.89
C LEU A 163 5.28 6.28 17.10
N PRO A 164 5.44 5.78 18.35
CA PRO A 164 5.79 6.63 19.49
C PRO A 164 7.08 7.40 19.29
N ALA A 165 8.08 6.77 18.67
CA ALA A 165 9.37 7.39 18.45
C ALA A 165 9.31 8.42 17.31
N LEU A 166 8.53 8.14 16.25
CA LEU A 166 8.24 9.12 15.19
C LEU A 166 7.56 10.37 15.76
N LEU A 167 6.53 10.18 16.59
CA LEU A 167 5.82 11.27 17.27
C LEU A 167 6.78 12.11 18.14
N ALA A 168 7.63 11.46 18.93
CA ALA A 168 8.61 12.16 19.76
C ALA A 168 9.59 13.00 18.94
N ALA A 169 10.07 12.48 17.80
CA ALA A 169 10.94 13.24 16.90
C ALA A 169 10.20 14.43 16.26
N GLN A 170 8.95 14.23 15.86
CA GLN A 170 8.11 15.31 15.32
C GLN A 170 7.94 16.44 16.33
N GLN A 171 7.59 16.09 17.57
CA GLN A 171 7.41 17.07 18.66
C GLN A 171 8.70 17.80 19.00
N ALA A 172 9.83 17.11 19.02
CA ALA A 172 11.13 17.73 19.26
C ALA A 172 11.51 18.71 18.13
N ALA A 173 11.27 18.33 16.87
CA ALA A 173 11.48 19.20 15.71
C ALA A 173 10.55 20.43 15.76
N ALA A 174 9.25 20.23 16.03
CA ALA A 174 8.27 21.32 16.10
C ALA A 174 8.55 22.31 17.25
N ALA A 175 9.05 21.82 18.39
CA ALA A 175 9.46 22.67 19.51
C ALA A 175 10.70 23.51 19.19
N ALA A 176 11.63 23.00 18.38
CA ALA A 176 12.87 23.66 18.03
C ALA A 176 12.78 24.53 16.76
N VAL A 177 11.85 24.23 15.85
CA VAL A 177 11.67 24.89 14.55
C VAL A 177 10.22 25.37 14.44
N PRO A 178 9.90 26.61 14.84
CA PRO A 178 8.53 27.13 14.83
C PRO A 178 7.86 27.08 13.46
N GLU A 179 8.62 27.26 12.37
CA GLU A 179 8.13 27.18 10.99
C GLU A 179 7.66 25.77 10.59
N PHE A 180 8.14 24.73 11.28
CA PHE A 180 7.72 23.34 11.05
C PHE A 180 6.41 22.99 11.78
N ALA A 181 6.01 23.75 12.80
CA ALA A 181 4.84 23.44 13.63
C ALA A 181 3.53 23.16 12.85
N PRO A 182 3.18 23.86 11.75
CA PRO A 182 1.98 23.56 10.97
C PRO A 182 1.97 22.15 10.33
N TYR A 183 3.14 21.55 10.13
CA TYR A 183 3.32 20.25 9.48
C TYR A 183 3.50 19.10 10.49
N ALA A 184 3.50 19.41 11.78
CA ALA A 184 3.57 18.43 12.86
C ALA A 184 2.15 17.97 13.24
N SER A 185 1.50 17.23 12.32
CA SER A 185 0.09 16.82 12.46
C SER A 185 -0.11 15.52 13.24
N MET A 186 0.95 14.76 13.52
CA MET A 186 0.81 13.48 14.21
C MET A 186 0.54 13.72 15.70
N THR A 187 -0.42 12.98 16.24
CA THR A 187 -0.88 13.10 17.61
C THR A 187 -0.67 11.79 18.37
N GLN A 188 -0.90 11.82 19.69
CA GLN A 188 -0.93 10.60 20.49
C GLN A 188 -2.09 9.67 20.07
N SER A 189 -3.20 10.22 19.55
CA SER A 189 -4.32 9.40 19.05
C SER A 189 -3.86 8.49 17.93
N ASP A 190 -3.04 8.98 17.00
CA ASP A 190 -2.57 8.16 15.86
C ASP A 190 -1.71 6.96 16.33
N VAL A 191 -0.98 7.11 17.43
CA VAL A 191 -0.24 6.02 18.07
C VAL A 191 -1.20 5.03 18.72
N ASP A 192 -2.15 5.54 19.50
CA ASP A 192 -3.09 4.73 20.28
C ASP A 192 -4.04 3.95 19.35
N ASP A 193 -4.56 4.61 18.32
CA ASP A 193 -5.50 4.07 17.33
C ASP A 193 -4.83 2.95 16.52
N CYS A 194 -3.55 3.10 16.13
CA CYS A 194 -2.80 2.02 15.46
C CYS A 194 -2.80 0.73 16.31
N HIS A 195 -2.60 0.84 17.63
CA HIS A 195 -2.59 -0.34 18.50
C HIS A 195 -3.99 -0.93 18.73
N VAL A 196 -5.04 -0.12 18.73
CA VAL A 196 -6.43 -0.58 18.90
C VAL A 196 -6.92 -1.31 17.65
N GLU A 197 -6.65 -0.78 16.45
CA GLU A 197 -7.06 -1.41 15.19
C GLU A 197 -6.40 -2.77 14.96
N MET A 198 -5.27 -3.03 15.63
CA MET A 198 -4.50 -4.26 15.50
C MET A 198 -4.82 -5.34 16.56
N ASN A 199 -5.73 -5.08 17.50
CA ASN A 199 -6.12 -6.01 18.57
C ASN A 199 -7.53 -6.59 18.36
#